data_AF-A0A5S4GVD1-F1
#
_entry.id   AF-A0A5S4GVD1-F1
#
_cell.length_a   1.000
_cell.length_b   1.000
_cell.length_c   1.000
_cell.angle_alpha   90.00
_cell.angle_beta   90.00
_cell.angle_gamma   90.00
#
_symmetry.space_group_name_H-M   'P 1'
#
loop_
_entity.id
_entity.type
_entity.pdbx_description
1 polymer ?
#
loop_
_entity_poly.entity_id
_entity_poly.type
_entity_poly.pdbx_seq_one_letter_code
_entity_poly.pdbx_strand_id
1 'polypeptide(L)'
;MAYGLLGLACVAAGVCTRKGVGNYTVSRSVKVPYEELPQRERVRTGNALLVLGALLLLCTPFGLLPETAVVVVFLAALCSFVAYAVIQMGLRRAAQEIVRSKAG
;
A
#
# COMPACT_ATOMS: atom_id res chain seq x y z
N MET A 1 9.46 -17.39 -4.61
CA MET A 1 9.11 -16.54 -5.79
C MET A 1 7.87 -15.68 -5.57
N ALA A 2 6.76 -16.20 -5.03
CA ALA A 2 5.51 -15.43 -4.83
C ALA A 2 5.70 -14.11 -4.05
N TYR A 3 6.47 -14.11 -2.95
CA TYR A 3 6.74 -12.91 -2.16
C TYR A 3 7.52 -11.81 -2.92
N GLY A 4 8.36 -12.19 -3.88
CA GLY A 4 9.14 -11.23 -4.66
C GLY A 4 8.29 -10.47 -5.67
N LEU A 5 7.40 -11.18 -6.36
CA LEU A 5 6.42 -10.57 -7.26
C LEU A 5 5.44 -9.68 -6.49
N LEU A 6 4.97 -10.13 -5.32
CA LEU A 6 4.11 -9.33 -4.46
C LEU A 6 4.83 -8.09 -3.94
N GLY A 7 6.09 -8.23 -3.52
CA GLY A 7 6.93 -7.11 -3.08
C GLY A 7 7.14 -6.06 -4.17
N LEU A 8 7.46 -6.48 -5.40
CA LEU A 8 7.56 -5.59 -6.56
C LEU A 8 6.23 -4.88 -6.86
N ALA A 9 5.11 -5.62 -6.80
CA ALA A 9 3.78 -5.04 -7.00
C ALA A 9 3.46 -3.97 -5.94
N CYS A 10 3.78 -4.23 -4.66
CA CYS A 10 3.64 -3.24 -3.58
C CYS A 10 4.51 -2.01 -3.82
N VAL A 11 5.77 -2.17 -4.24
CA VAL A 11 6.65 -1.04 -4.55
C VAL A 11 6.10 -0.21 -5.72
N ALA A 12 5.72 -0.86 -6.82
CA ALA A 12 5.15 -0.19 -7.98
C ALA A 12 3.87 0.58 -7.61
N ALA A 13 2.96 -0.06 -6.88
CA ALA A 13 1.73 0.58 -6.38
C ALA A 13 2.04 1.75 -5.44
N GLY A 14 3.03 1.61 -4.56
CA GLY A 14 3.49 2.67 -3.66
C GLY A 14 4.00 3.89 -4.42
N VAL A 15 4.84 3.68 -5.44
CA VAL A 15 5.36 4.76 -6.29
C VAL A 15 4.23 5.44 -7.07
N CYS A 16 3.34 4.68 -7.69
CA CYS A 16 2.19 5.22 -8.43
C CYS A 16 1.28 6.05 -7.51
N THR A 17 0.96 5.54 -6.32
CA THR A 17 0.13 6.23 -5.32
C THR A 17 0.76 7.56 -4.90
N ARG A 18 2.08 7.59 -4.64
CA ARG A 18 2.81 8.83 -4.29
C ARG A 18 2.79 9.86 -5.41
N LYS A 19 2.96 9.40 -6.65
CA LYS A 19 2.95 10.27 -7.84
C LYS A 19 1.54 10.70 -8.26
N GLY A 20 0.49 10.21 -7.60
CA GLY A 20 -0.89 10.50 -7.99
C GLY A 20 -1.35 9.78 -9.25
N VAL A 21 -0.62 8.74 -9.69
CA VAL A 21 -0.88 8.04 -10.94
C VAL A 21 -1.87 6.90 -10.69
N GLY A 22 -2.94 6.87 -11.50
CA GLY A 22 -3.99 5.85 -11.45
C GLY A 22 -5.23 6.29 -10.69
N ASN A 23 -6.09 5.32 -10.37
CA ASN A 23 -7.37 5.56 -9.73
C ASN A 23 -7.52 4.75 -8.45
N TYR A 24 -8.08 5.37 -7.42
CA TYR A 24 -8.58 4.70 -6.23
C TYR A 24 -10.02 4.25 -6.45
N THR A 25 -10.31 2.96 -6.22
CA THR A 25 -11.65 2.40 -6.41
C THR A 25 -12.42 2.45 -5.09
N VAL A 26 -13.46 3.28 -5.01
CA VAL A 26 -14.32 3.42 -3.83
C VAL A 26 -15.43 2.36 -3.85
N SER A 27 -16.01 2.12 -5.02
CA SER A 27 -17.01 1.09 -5.30
C SER A 27 -16.83 0.55 -6.72
N ARG A 28 -17.59 -0.48 -7.12
CA ARG A 28 -17.48 -1.08 -8.48
C ARG A 28 -17.62 -0.05 -9.61
N SER A 29 -18.45 0.97 -9.41
CA SER A 29 -18.73 2.01 -10.41
C SER A 29 -18.02 3.34 -10.14
N VAL A 30 -17.49 3.55 -8.93
CA VAL A 30 -16.93 4.84 -8.52
C VAL A 30 -15.42 4.75 -8.33
N LYS A 31 -14.70 5.47 -9.18
CA LYS A 31 -13.25 5.61 -9.15
C LYS A 31 -12.89 7.08 -8.97
N VAL A 32 -11.96 7.35 -8.08
CA VAL A 32 -11.42 8.68 -7.80
C VAL A 32 -9.96 8.71 -8.27
N PRO A 33 -9.55 9.64 -9.15
CA PRO A 33 -8.15 9.79 -9.54
C PRO A 33 -7.29 10.01 -8.30
N TYR A 34 -6.13 9.35 -8.21
CA TYR A 34 -5.23 9.57 -7.07
C TYR A 34 -4.81 11.04 -6.98
N GLU A 35 -4.69 11.73 -8.10
CA GLU A 35 -4.37 13.16 -8.15
C GLU A 35 -5.32 14.05 -7.34
N GLU A 36 -6.61 13.71 -7.28
CA GLU A 36 -7.62 14.43 -6.51
C GLU A 36 -7.52 14.16 -5.00
N LEU A 37 -6.86 13.08 -4.59
CA LEU A 37 -6.74 12.72 -3.19
C LEU A 37 -5.74 13.61 -2.44
N PRO A 38 -5.97 13.88 -1.14
CA PRO A 38 -5.04 14.65 -0.32
C PRO A 38 -3.62 14.09 -0.40
N GLN A 39 -2.65 14.96 -0.73
CA GLN A 39 -1.25 14.57 -0.91
C GLN A 39 -0.71 13.85 0.34
N ARG A 40 -1.11 14.30 1.54
CA ARG A 40 -0.72 13.68 2.81
C ARG A 40 -1.14 12.21 2.89
N GLU A 41 -2.36 11.88 2.52
CA GLU A 41 -2.90 10.52 2.57
C GLU A 41 -2.27 9.64 1.48
N ARG A 42 -2.05 10.18 0.28
CA ARG A 42 -1.31 9.50 -0.79
C ARG A 42 0.11 9.14 -0.38
N VAL A 43 0.86 10.10 0.17
CA VAL A 43 2.25 9.89 0.58
C VAL A 43 2.34 8.88 1.72
N ARG A 44 1.46 8.98 2.71
CA ARG A 44 1.39 7.99 3.81
C ARG A 44 1.10 6.58 3.30
N THR A 45 0.07 6.44 2.47
CA THR A 45 -0.33 5.13 1.90
C THR A 45 0.79 4.57 1.02
N GLY A 46 1.39 5.41 0.18
CA GLY A 46 2.49 5.01 -0.69
C GLY A 46 3.75 4.62 0.07
N ASN A 47 4.10 5.33 1.15
CA ASN A 47 5.22 4.97 2.02
C ASN A 47 4.96 3.63 2.73
N ALA A 48 3.73 3.39 3.22
CA ALA A 48 3.38 2.12 3.83
C ALA A 48 3.51 0.94 2.83
N LEU A 49 3.09 1.14 1.57
CA LEU A 49 3.27 0.15 0.50
C LEU A 49 4.74 -0.09 0.16
N LEU A 50 5.58 0.95 0.17
CA LEU A 50 7.02 0.82 -0.06
C LEU A 50 7.70 0.00 1.05
N VAL A 51 7.34 0.27 2.32
CA VAL A 51 7.87 -0.49 3.47
C VAL A 51 7.42 -1.95 3.41
N LEU A 52 6.12 -2.19 3.16
CA LEU A 52 5.60 -3.55 2.99
C LEU A 52 6.27 -4.27 1.82
N GLY A 53 6.44 -3.60 0.68
CA GLY A 53 7.09 -4.16 -0.50
C GLY A 53 8.56 -4.51 -0.25
N ALA A 54 9.30 -3.65 0.44
CA ALA A 54 10.68 -3.92 0.84
C ALA A 54 10.79 -5.15 1.76
N LEU A 55 9.89 -5.27 2.74
CA LEU A 55 9.86 -6.42 3.65
C LEU A 55 9.52 -7.72 2.91
N LEU A 56 8.55 -7.69 1.98
CA LEU A 56 8.22 -8.84 1.15
C LEU A 56 9.35 -9.24 0.20
N LEU A 57 10.12 -8.28 -0.30
CA LEU A 57 11.32 -8.56 -1.09
C LEU A 57 12.40 -9.21 -0.22
N LEU A 58 12.57 -8.78 1.02
CA LEU A 58 13.46 -9.44 2.00
C LEU A 58 12.98 -10.85 2.38
N CYS A 59 11.72 -11.21 2.10
CA CYS A 59 11.21 -12.58 2.22
C CYS A 59 11.59 -13.49 1.04
N THR A 60 12.15 -12.95 -0.04
CA THR A 60 12.49 -13.76 -1.23
C THR A 60 13.62 -14.77 -1.02
N PRO A 61 14.68 -14.50 -0.24
CA PRO A 61 15.76 -15.44 0.01
C PRO A 61 15.52 -16.26 1.29
N PHE A 62 14.26 -16.56 1.68
CA PHE A 62 13.97 -17.33 2.89
C PHE A 62 14.65 -18.71 2.95
N GLY A 63 15.06 -19.29 1.82
CA GLY A 63 15.89 -20.51 1.79
C GLY A 63 17.37 -20.31 2.16
N LEU A 64 17.84 -19.06 2.30
CA LEU A 64 19.23 -18.68 2.57
C LEU A 64 19.43 -17.96 3.91
N LEU A 65 18.34 -17.63 4.61
CA LEU A 65 18.37 -16.89 5.87
C LEU A 65 18.20 -17.85 7.06
N PRO A 66 18.79 -17.54 8.23
CA PRO A 66 18.53 -18.29 9.46
C PRO A 66 17.07 -18.16 9.88
N GLU A 67 16.50 -19.21 10.47
CA GLU A 67 15.07 -19.28 10.85
C GLU A 67 14.62 -18.09 11.70
N THR A 68 15.46 -17.64 12.63
CA THR A 68 15.18 -16.47 13.47
C THR A 68 15.02 -15.19 12.65
N ALA A 69 15.84 -14.98 11.62
CA ALA A 69 15.71 -13.83 10.73
C ALA A 69 14.44 -13.92 9.88
N VAL A 70 14.08 -15.12 9.41
CA VAL A 70 12.83 -15.35 8.66
C VAL A 70 11.62 -14.97 9.51
N VAL A 71 11.56 -15.42 10.76
CA VAL A 71 10.45 -15.11 11.69
C VAL A 71 10.35 -13.61 11.96
N VAL A 72 11.47 -12.94 12.21
CA VAL A 72 11.48 -11.49 12.48
C VAL A 72 11.02 -10.68 11.26
N VAL A 73 11.52 -11.01 10.06
CA VAL A 73 11.13 -10.33 8.82
C VAL A 73 9.64 -10.57 8.52
N PHE A 74 9.16 -11.79 8.72
CA PHE A 74 7.75 -12.12 8.53
C PHE A 74 6.84 -11.37 9.50
N LEU A 75 7.21 -11.29 10.79
CA LEU A 75 6.47 -10.52 11.78
C LEU A 75 6.48 -9.02 11.43
N ALA A 76 7.60 -8.46 11.00
CA ALA A 76 7.69 -7.09 10.54
C ALA A 76 6.79 -6.82 9.31
N ALA A 77 6.73 -7.76 8.36
CA ALA A 77 5.85 -7.68 7.21
C ALA A 77 4.37 -7.68 7.63
N LEU A 78 3.99 -8.54 8.58
CA LEU A 78 2.64 -8.57 9.16
C LEU A 78 2.28 -7.24 9.85
N CYS A 79 3.16 -6.72 10.71
CA CYS A 79 2.95 -5.44 11.37
C CYS A 79 2.81 -4.29 10.35
N SER A 80 3.63 -4.31 9.29
CA SER A 80 3.58 -3.31 8.22
C SER A 80 2.30 -3.42 7.39
N PHE A 81 1.78 -4.63 7.17
CA PHE A 81 0.51 -4.84 6.51
C PHE A 81 -0.66 -4.28 7.33
N VAL A 82 -0.65 -4.50 8.65
CA VAL A 82 -1.65 -3.92 9.56
C VAL A 82 -1.58 -2.39 9.54
N ALA A 83 -0.37 -1.82 9.62
CA ALA A 83 -0.17 -0.38 9.52
C ALA A 83 -0.68 0.19 8.19
N TYR A 84 -0.40 -0.49 7.07
CA TYR A 84 -0.94 -0.15 5.75
C TYR A 84 -2.48 -0.16 5.76
N ALA A 85 -3.12 -1.20 6.31
CA ALA A 85 -4.58 -1.29 6.36
C ALA A 85 -5.22 -0.14 7.15
N VAL A 86 -4.60 0.27 8.26
CA VAL A 86 -5.06 1.43 9.04
C VAL A 86 -4.89 2.73 8.25
N ILE A 87 -3.74 2.94 7.62
CA ILE A 87 -3.48 4.14 6.80
C ILE A 87 -4.44 4.21 5.60
N GLN A 88 -4.73 3.07 4.97
CA GLN A 88 -5.64 2.99 3.83
C GLN A 88 -7.07 3.43 4.21
N MET A 89 -7.48 3.34 5.48
CA MET A 89 -8.77 3.88 5.93
C MET A 89 -8.85 5.40 5.77
N GLY A 90 -7.74 6.13 6.00
CA GLY A 90 -7.69 7.58 5.82
C GLY A 90 -7.90 7.97 4.35
N LEU A 91 -7.17 7.28 3.47
CA LEU A 91 -7.32 7.44 2.02
C LEU A 91 -8.74 7.11 1.54
N ARG A 92 -9.36 6.06 2.10
CA ARG A 92 -10.75 5.66 1.79
C ARG A 92 -11.75 6.74 2.19
N ARG A 93 -11.61 7.31 3.39
CA ARG A 93 -12.49 8.39 3.87
C ARG A 93 -12.38 9.62 2.99
N ALA A 94 -11.16 10.04 2.65
CA ALA A 94 -10.93 11.15 1.74
C ALA A 94 -11.57 10.91 0.36
N ALA A 95 -11.43 9.71 -0.19
CA ALA A 95 -12.06 9.35 -1.47
C ALA A 95 -13.60 9.40 -1.38
N GLN A 96 -14.19 8.94 -0.27
CA GLN A 96 -15.64 9.01 -0.06
C GLN A 96 -16.14 10.44 0.10
N GLU A 97 -15.37 11.32 0.74
CA GLU A 97 -15.70 12.75 0.87
C GLU A 97 -15.73 13.45 -0.50
N ILE A 98 -14.74 13.20 -1.36
CA ILE A 98 -14.70 13.74 -2.74
C ILE A 98 -15.89 13.25 -3.57
N VAL A 99 -16.25 11.97 -3.43
CA VAL A 99 -17.42 11.42 -4.14
C VAL A 99 -18.71 12.07 -3.65
N ARG A 100 -18.86 12.27 -2.34
CA ARG A 100 -20.04 12.93 -1.76
C ARG A 100 -20.15 14.39 -2.20
N SER A 101 -19.04 15.13 -2.25
CA SER A 101 -19.05 16.54 -2.67
C SER A 101 -19.34 16.71 -4.16
N LYS A 102 -19.15 15.68 -4.98
CA LYS A 102 -19.49 15.69 -6.43
C LYS A 102 -20.94 15.27 -6.71
N ALA A 103 -21.62 14.64 -5.75
CA ALA A 103 -22.97 14.11 -5.91
C ALA A 103 -24.07 15.06 -5.42
N GLY A 104 -23.71 16.09 -4.65
CA GLY A 104 -24.60 17.21 -4.27
C GLY A 104 -24.30 18.44 -5.10
#